data_AF-A0A914W1D5-F1
#
_entry.id   AF-A0A914W1D5-F1
#
_cell.length_a   1.000
_cell.length_b   1.000
_cell.length_c   1.000
_cell.angle_alpha   90.00
_cell.angle_beta   90.00
_cell.angle_gamma   90.00
#
_symmetry.space_group_name_H-M   'P 1'
#
loop_
_entity.id
_entity.type
_entity.pdbx_description
1 polymer ?
#
loop_
_entity_poly.entity_id
_entity_poly.type
_entity_poly.pdbx_seq_one_letter_code
_entity_poly.pdbx_strand_id
1 'polypeptide(L)'
;MINAQMQEFCRYFTSYWLSMPLIRNIWGQFGNSGPRTTSYVEGWHNRLHSQMNGRHPSLAKLIRLFQVSQNTTKFRVCALCTNPLALPKPQKVEVICRNTLVQAEMNMFYQYFMSAQTSFQDIMNYLDRIIAIGVLSQQL
;
A
#
# COMPACT_ATOMS: atom_id res chain seq x y z
N MET A 1 5.78 -14.61 35.19
CA MET A 1 7.14 -14.66 34.60
C MET A 1 7.02 -14.45 33.10
N ILE A 2 7.62 -13.39 32.55
CA ILE A 2 7.64 -13.18 31.09
C ILE A 2 8.48 -14.32 30.48
N ASN A 3 7.91 -15.04 29.52
CA ASN A 3 8.51 -16.20 28.85
C ASN A 3 9.89 -15.81 28.27
N ALA A 4 10.91 -16.65 28.48
CA ALA A 4 12.28 -16.42 27.98
C ALA A 4 12.33 -16.19 26.46
N GLN A 5 11.43 -16.85 25.71
CA GLN A 5 11.29 -16.64 24.28
C GLN A 5 10.80 -15.22 23.94
N MET A 6 9.93 -14.66 24.77
CA MET A 6 9.43 -13.30 24.61
C MET A 6 10.53 -12.27 24.88
N GLN A 7 11.35 -12.51 25.90
CA GLN A 7 12.52 -11.66 26.18
C GLN A 7 13.51 -11.68 25.02
N GLU A 8 13.78 -12.86 24.45
CA GLU A 8 14.69 -12.98 23.32
C GLU A 8 14.13 -12.32 22.05
N PHE A 9 12.83 -12.46 21.79
CA PHE A 9 12.16 -11.72 20.73
C PHE A 9 12.27 -10.21 20.93
N CYS A 10 11.95 -9.70 22.13
CA CYS A 10 12.05 -8.26 22.42
C CYS A 10 13.48 -7.74 22.24
N ARG A 11 14.49 -8.53 22.62
CA ARG A 11 15.91 -8.20 22.46
C ARG A 11 16.30 -8.15 20.98
N TYR A 12 15.94 -9.17 20.21
CA TYR A 12 16.15 -9.19 18.76
C TYR A 12 15.45 -8.01 18.08
N PHE A 13 14.17 -7.81 18.38
CA PHE A 13 13.36 -6.75 17.78
C PHE A 13 13.94 -5.36 18.08
N THR A 14 14.28 -5.11 19.34
CA THR A 14 14.85 -3.81 19.73
C THR A 14 16.22 -3.59 19.09
N SER A 15 17.11 -4.58 19.14
CA SER A 15 18.48 -4.42 18.61
C SER A 15 18.51 -4.28 17.08
N TYR A 16 17.75 -5.10 16.36
CA TYR A 16 17.81 -5.17 14.91
C TYR A 16 16.85 -4.18 14.23
N TRP A 17 15.61 -4.06 14.71
CA TRP A 17 14.58 -3.24 14.05
C TRP A 17 14.53 -1.79 14.55
N LEU A 18 14.78 -1.56 15.83
CA LEU A 18 14.68 -0.21 16.42
C LEU A 18 16.04 0.50 16.52
N SER A 19 17.08 -0.22 16.93
CA SER A 19 18.39 0.37 17.23
C SER A 19 19.34 0.41 16.04
N MET A 20 19.18 -0.44 15.02
CA MET A 20 20.08 -0.46 13.87
C MET A 20 19.74 0.69 12.90
N PRO A 21 20.61 1.71 12.73
CA PRO A 21 20.28 2.90 11.94
C PRO A 21 20.00 2.59 10.48
N LEU A 22 20.67 1.59 9.89
CA LEU A 22 20.43 1.17 8.51
C LEU A 22 19.00 0.65 8.31
N ILE A 23 18.54 -0.27 9.17
CA ILE A 23 17.20 -0.84 9.10
C ILE A 23 16.16 0.22 9.45
N ARG A 24 16.42 1.06 10.47
CA ARG A 24 15.58 2.20 10.83
C ARG A 24 15.48 3.23 9.70
N ASN A 25 16.51 3.44 8.89
CA ASN A 25 16.44 4.36 7.76
C ASN A 25 15.69 3.75 6.56
N ILE A 26 15.69 2.42 6.42
CA ILE A 26 14.94 1.70 5.39
C ILE A 26 13.45 1.59 5.76
N TRP A 27 13.13 1.33 7.04
CA TRP A 27 11.78 0.97 7.51
C TRP A 27 11.14 2.01 8.46
N GLY A 28 11.96 2.76 9.19
CA GLY A 28 11.55 3.79 10.15
C GLY A 28 11.28 5.11 9.45
N GLN A 29 10.15 5.19 8.75
CA GLN A 29 9.60 6.45 8.25
C GLN A 29 8.33 6.84 9.00
N PHE A 30 8.36 6.78 10.33
CA PHE A 30 7.37 7.52 11.12
C PHE A 30 7.72 9.01 11.01
N GLY A 31 6.99 9.76 10.18
CA GLY A 31 7.18 11.20 9.96
C GLY A 31 8.04 11.59 8.74
N ASN A 32 8.34 10.68 7.81
CA ASN A 32 9.00 11.04 6.54
C ASN A 32 8.02 10.96 5.37
N SER A 33 7.97 12.02 4.56
CA SER A 33 7.04 12.23 3.42
C SER A 33 7.69 12.04 2.05
N GLY A 34 8.91 11.48 2.01
CA GLY A 34 9.65 11.26 0.76
C GLY A 34 9.11 10.09 -0.07
N PRO A 35 9.23 10.13 -1.42
CA PRO A 35 8.71 9.08 -2.28
C PRO A 35 9.48 7.77 -2.10
N ARG A 36 8.75 6.69 -1.78
CA ARG A 36 9.29 5.30 -1.75
C ARG A 36 9.84 4.94 -3.14
N THR A 37 11.14 4.66 -3.23
CA THR A 37 11.78 4.19 -4.48
C THR A 37 11.52 2.69 -4.73
N THR A 38 11.29 1.89 -3.69
CA THR A 38 11.01 0.45 -3.81
C THR A 38 9.61 0.16 -4.37
N SER A 39 8.61 0.98 -4.04
CA SER A 39 7.23 0.80 -4.52
C SER A 39 7.09 0.96 -6.04
N TYR A 40 7.90 1.82 -6.67
CA TYR A 40 7.70 2.15 -8.07
C TYR A 40 8.18 1.05 -9.01
N VAL A 41 9.36 0.49 -8.75
CA VAL A 41 9.92 -0.60 -9.57
C VAL A 41 9.13 -1.88 -9.33
N GLU A 42 8.84 -2.23 -8.08
CA GLU A 42 8.00 -3.39 -7.75
C GLU A 42 6.58 -3.22 -8.30
N GLY A 43 6.00 -2.02 -8.16
CA GLY A 43 4.69 -1.71 -8.73
C GLY A 43 4.67 -1.81 -10.26
N TRP A 44 5.73 -1.34 -10.92
CA TRP A 44 5.89 -1.46 -12.36
C TRP A 44 6.04 -2.92 -12.78
N HIS A 45 6.87 -3.70 -12.07
CA HIS A 45 7.07 -5.12 -12.32
C HIS A 45 5.77 -5.92 -12.14
N ASN A 46 5.05 -5.71 -11.04
CA ASN A 46 3.77 -6.38 -10.77
C ASN A 46 2.71 -6.01 -11.81
N ARG A 47 2.68 -4.75 -12.25
CA ARG A 47 1.77 -4.31 -13.30
C ARG A 47 2.13 -4.89 -14.66
N LEU A 48 3.42 -4.94 -15.01
CA LEU A 48 3.90 -5.58 -16.23
C LEU A 48 3.54 -7.07 -16.24
N HIS A 49 3.80 -7.77 -15.13
CA HIS A 49 3.48 -9.18 -14.95
C HIS A 49 1.99 -9.46 -15.13
N SER A 50 1.12 -8.70 -14.45
CA SER A 50 -0.35 -8.84 -14.58
C SER A 50 -0.87 -8.57 -16.01
N GLN A 51 -0.29 -7.62 -16.74
CA GLN A 51 -0.70 -7.30 -18.11
C GLN A 51 -0.17 -8.31 -19.14
N MET A 52 0.97 -8.93 -18.87
CA MET A 52 1.60 -9.90 -19.76
C MET A 52 0.95 -11.29 -19.70
N ASN A 53 0.15 -11.59 -18.67
CA ASN A 53 -0.71 -12.77 -18.49
C ASN A 53 -0.19 -14.04 -19.20
N GLY A 54 0.76 -14.73 -18.54
CA GLY A 54 1.41 -15.95 -19.04
C GLY A 54 2.82 -16.12 -18.46
N ARG A 55 3.28 -17.37 -18.31
CA ARG A 55 4.62 -17.69 -17.75
C ARG A 55 5.77 -17.25 -18.65
N HIS A 56 5.55 -17.25 -19.97
CA HIS A 56 6.54 -16.86 -20.99
C HIS A 56 5.88 -15.99 -22.07
N PRO A 57 5.65 -14.69 -21.81
CA PRO A 57 5.07 -13.78 -22.79
C PRO A 57 6.03 -13.53 -23.95
N SER A 58 5.51 -13.44 -25.17
CA SER A 58 6.32 -13.18 -26.37
C SER A 58 6.83 -11.74 -26.41
N LEU A 59 7.98 -11.52 -27.05
CA LEU A 59 8.54 -10.17 -27.27
C LEU A 59 7.53 -9.26 -28.00
N ALA A 60 6.78 -9.79 -28.96
CA ALA A 60 5.73 -9.04 -29.65
C ALA A 60 4.64 -8.53 -28.71
N LYS A 61 4.25 -9.33 -27.69
CA LYS A 61 3.28 -8.93 -26.67
C LYS A 61 3.83 -7.79 -25.80
N LEU A 62 5.10 -7.89 -25.40
CA LEU A 62 5.79 -6.85 -24.65
C LEU A 62 5.85 -5.52 -25.43
N ILE A 63 6.23 -5.57 -26.71
CA ILE A 63 6.31 -4.39 -27.57
C ILE A 63 4.93 -3.71 -27.69
N ARG A 64 3.86 -4.50 -27.93
CA ARG A 64 2.49 -3.96 -28.00
C ARG A 64 2.07 -3.29 -26.69
N LEU A 65 2.40 -3.88 -25.55
CA LEU A 65 2.12 -3.31 -24.23
C LEU A 65 2.80 -1.95 -24.06
N PHE A 66 4.09 -1.84 -24.43
CA PHE A 66 4.82 -0.58 -24.37
C PHE A 66 4.25 0.49 -25.31
N GLN A 67 3.87 0.12 -26.54
CA GLN A 67 3.22 1.05 -27.48
C GLN A 67 1.90 1.61 -26.91
N VAL A 68 1.06 0.75 -26.34
CA VAL A 68 -0.21 1.16 -25.71
C VAL A 68 0.04 2.08 -24.51
N SER A 69 1.00 1.72 -23.64
CA SER A 69 1.38 2.52 -22.47
C SER A 69 1.91 3.91 -22.87
N GLN A 70 2.79 3.95 -23.87
CA GLN A 70 3.34 5.18 -24.42
C GLN A 70 2.25 6.08 -25.00
N ASN A 71 1.38 5.53 -25.85
CA ASN A 71 0.29 6.29 -26.46
C ASN A 71 -0.67 6.85 -25.40
N THR A 72 -1.08 6.02 -24.44
CA THR A 72 -1.94 6.45 -23.31
C THR A 72 -1.30 7.61 -22.55
N THR A 73 0.00 7.54 -22.30
CA THR A 73 0.75 8.59 -21.59
C THR A 73 0.83 9.86 -22.42
N LYS A 74 1.16 9.76 -23.72
CA LYS A 74 1.18 10.90 -24.65
C LYS A 74 -0.16 11.63 -24.69
N PHE A 75 -1.27 10.90 -24.81
CA PHE A 75 -2.61 11.50 -24.79
C PHE A 75 -2.90 12.21 -23.47
N ARG A 76 -2.50 11.63 -22.33
CA ARG A 76 -2.68 12.27 -21.02
C ARG A 76 -1.84 13.54 -20.88
N VAL A 77 -0.58 13.51 -21.30
CA VAL A 77 0.29 14.69 -21.28
C VAL A 77 -0.29 15.79 -22.16
N CYS A 78 -0.71 15.45 -23.39
CA CYS A 78 -1.36 16.39 -24.30
C CYS A 78 -2.62 17.00 -23.66
N ALA A 79 -3.49 16.18 -23.07
CA ALA A 79 -4.70 16.65 -22.39
C ALA A 79 -4.39 17.60 -21.22
N LEU A 80 -3.35 17.31 -20.43
CA LEU A 80 -2.91 18.17 -19.32
C LEU A 80 -2.28 19.48 -19.80
N CYS A 81 -1.54 19.45 -20.93
CA CYS A 81 -1.01 20.67 -21.54
C CYS A 81 -2.13 21.58 -22.08
N THR A 82 -3.21 21.01 -22.59
CA THR A 82 -4.38 21.76 -23.07
C THR A 82 -5.26 22.26 -21.93
N ASN A 83 -5.43 21.46 -20.88
CA ASN A 83 -6.18 21.82 -19.69
C ASN A 83 -5.46 21.28 -18.43
N PRO A 84 -4.83 22.15 -17.63
CA PRO A 84 -4.14 21.75 -16.40
C PRO A 84 -5.06 21.12 -15.35
N LEU A 85 -6.38 21.39 -15.45
CA LEU A 85 -7.43 20.80 -14.60
C LEU A 85 -8.07 19.58 -15.25
N ALA A 86 -7.50 19.03 -16.34
CA ALA A 86 -7.99 17.81 -16.95
C ALA A 86 -8.02 16.70 -15.89
N LEU A 87 -9.24 16.30 -15.53
CA LEU A 87 -9.46 15.34 -14.46
C LEU A 87 -8.80 14.01 -14.81
N PRO A 88 -8.19 13.32 -13.83
CA PRO A 88 -7.75 11.95 -14.03
C PRO A 88 -8.91 11.09 -14.52
N LYS A 89 -8.61 10.06 -15.32
CA LYS A 89 -9.60 9.10 -15.83
C LYS A 89 -10.54 8.72 -14.68
N PRO A 90 -11.87 8.80 -14.85
CA PRO A 90 -12.81 8.50 -13.79
C PRO A 90 -12.47 7.13 -13.19
N GLN A 91 -12.27 7.10 -11.87
CA GLN A 91 -12.09 5.84 -11.18
C GLN A 91 -13.37 5.03 -11.31
N LYS A 92 -13.25 3.70 -11.38
CA LYS A 92 -14.42 2.83 -11.37
C LYS A 92 -15.19 3.09 -10.07
N VAL A 93 -16.52 3.15 -10.15
CA VAL A 93 -17.40 3.41 -8.99
C VAL A 93 -17.10 2.47 -7.83
N GLU A 94 -16.83 1.19 -8.12
CA GLU A 94 -16.42 0.18 -7.13
C GLU A 94 -15.17 0.59 -6.33
N VAL A 95 -14.16 1.15 -7.01
CA VAL A 95 -12.91 1.60 -6.37
C VAL A 95 -13.17 2.81 -5.47
N ILE A 96 -14.02 3.73 -5.93
CA ILE A 96 -14.42 4.90 -5.16
C ILE A 96 -15.15 4.45 -3.89
N CYS A 97 -16.18 3.61 -4.02
CA CYS A 97 -16.94 3.08 -2.88
C CYS A 97 -16.03 2.36 -1.87
N ARG A 98 -15.12 1.50 -2.36
CA ARG A 98 -14.16 0.80 -1.48
C ARG A 98 -13.26 1.79 -0.73
N ASN A 99 -12.69 2.76 -1.43
CA ASN A 99 -11.79 3.74 -0.80
C ASN A 99 -12.53 4.62 0.23
N THR A 100 -13.79 4.99 -0.05
CA THR A 100 -14.63 5.72 0.90
C THR A 100 -14.91 4.90 2.16
N LEU A 101 -15.21 3.60 2.02
CA LEU A 101 -15.41 2.70 3.16
C LEU A 101 -14.14 2.54 4.00
N VAL A 102 -12.99 2.31 3.35
CA VAL A 102 -11.69 2.25 4.02
C VAL A 102 -11.42 3.54 4.80
N GLN A 103 -11.65 4.69 4.17
CA GLN A 103 -11.40 5.99 4.81
C GLN A 103 -12.33 6.22 6.01
N ALA A 104 -13.61 5.85 5.90
CA ALA A 104 -14.56 5.95 6.99
C ALA A 104 -14.14 5.08 8.19
N GLU A 105 -13.72 3.84 7.95
CA GLU A 105 -13.22 2.96 9.01
C GLU A 105 -11.92 3.51 9.63
N MET A 106 -10.95 3.95 8.83
CA MET A 106 -9.72 4.56 9.36
C MET A 106 -10.00 5.78 10.25
N ASN A 107 -10.99 6.59 9.89
CA ASN A 107 -11.41 7.72 10.71
C ASN A 107 -12.05 7.26 12.02
N MET A 108 -12.90 6.23 12.00
CA MET A 108 -13.49 5.67 13.22
C MET A 108 -12.43 5.06 14.14
N PHE A 109 -11.45 4.35 13.59
CA PHE A 109 -10.32 3.82 14.33
C PHE A 109 -9.53 4.93 15.02
N TYR A 110 -9.22 6.00 14.27
CA TYR A 110 -8.48 7.13 14.81
C TYR A 110 -9.21 7.78 15.98
N GLN A 111 -10.52 8.00 15.87
CA GLN A 111 -11.33 8.54 16.95
C GLN A 111 -11.38 7.60 18.16
N TYR A 112 -11.52 6.30 17.94
CA TYR A 112 -11.50 5.29 19.00
C TYR A 112 -10.14 5.25 19.74
N PHE A 113 -9.04 5.24 18.99
CA PHE A 113 -7.68 5.24 19.53
C PHE A 113 -7.36 6.50 20.33
N MET A 114 -7.82 7.67 19.86
CA MET A 114 -7.55 8.96 20.51
C MET A 114 -8.43 9.20 21.75
N SER A 115 -9.57 8.52 21.88
CA SER A 115 -10.56 8.76 22.96
C SER A 115 -10.45 7.79 24.15
N ALA A 116 -9.75 6.66 24.01
CA ALA A 116 -9.64 5.66 25.06
C ALA A 116 -8.18 5.31 25.39
N GLN A 117 -7.92 4.90 26.65
CA GLN A 117 -6.77 4.05 26.99
C GLN A 117 -6.99 2.69 26.32
N THR A 118 -6.77 2.64 25.01
CA THR A 118 -7.00 1.47 24.19
C THR A 118 -5.98 0.40 24.55
N SER A 119 -6.47 -0.77 24.96
CA SER A 119 -5.61 -1.91 25.23
C SER A 119 -5.22 -2.59 23.92
N PHE A 120 -4.17 -3.42 23.96
CA PHE A 120 -3.78 -4.22 22.80
C PHE A 120 -4.93 -5.13 22.30
N GLN A 121 -5.76 -5.65 23.22
CA GLN A 121 -6.90 -6.49 22.88
C GLN A 121 -7.96 -5.75 22.07
N ASP A 122 -8.16 -4.47 22.39
CA ASP A 122 -9.12 -3.63 21.67
C ASP A 122 -8.69 -3.37 20.22
N ILE A 123 -7.38 -3.19 20.00
CA ILE A 123 -6.80 -3.06 18.67
C ILE A 123 -6.98 -4.36 17.88
N MET A 124 -6.73 -5.52 18.50
CA MET A 124 -6.91 -6.83 17.86
C MET A 124 -8.38 -7.08 17.48
N ASN A 125 -9.32 -6.79 18.38
CA ASN A 125 -10.75 -6.92 18.11
C ASN A 125 -11.20 -6.00 16.96
N TYR A 126 -10.61 -4.80 16.87
CA TYR A 126 -10.90 -3.88 15.78
C TYR A 126 -10.33 -4.38 14.44
N LEU A 127 -9.12 -4.95 14.42
CA LEU A 127 -8.54 -5.57 13.23
C LEU A 127 -9.38 -6.76 12.74
N ASP A 128 -9.86 -7.61 13.63
CA ASP A 128 -10.75 -8.73 13.29
C ASP A 128 -12.06 -8.24 12.64
N ARG A 129 -12.63 -7.15 13.17
CA ARG A 129 -13.80 -6.50 12.59
C ARG A 129 -13.51 -5.95 11.17
N ILE A 130 -12.37 -5.31 10.94
CA ILE A 130 -11.99 -4.80 9.61
C ILE A 130 -11.87 -5.94 8.59
N ILE A 131 -11.29 -7.07 9.01
CA ILE A 131 -11.17 -8.27 8.16
C ILE A 131 -12.57 -8.83 7.83
N ALA A 132 -13.46 -8.89 8.82
CA ALA A 132 -14.84 -9.37 8.63
C ALA A 132 -15.67 -8.49 7.68
N ILE A 133 -15.43 -7.18 7.66
CA ILE A 133 -16.10 -6.24 6.74
C ILE A 133 -15.50 -6.28 5.33
N GLY A 134 -14.40 -7.04 5.14
CA GLY A 134 -13.74 -7.19 3.84
C GLY A 134 -12.92 -5.97 3.40
N VAL A 135 -12.60 -5.09 4.36
CA VAL A 135 -11.78 -3.88 4.12
C VAL A 135 -10.30 -4.26 3.96
N LEU A 136 -9.85 -5.31 4.66
CA LEU A 136 -8.56 -5.98 4.46
C LEU A 136 -8.80 -7.38 3.87
N SER A 137 -8.07 -7.75 2.82
CA SER A 137 -8.14 -9.10 2.26
C SER A 137 -7.51 -10.11 3.21
N GLN A 138 -8.16 -11.27 3.41
CA GLN A 138 -7.68 -12.40 4.24
C GLN A 138 -6.35 -13.06 3.77
N GLN A 139 -5.67 -12.51 2.76
CA GLN A 139 -4.44 -13.06 2.23
C GLN A 139 -3.23 -12.27 2.74
N LEU A 140 -2.62 -12.80 3.79
CA LEU A 140 -1.19 -12.68 4.08
C LEU A 140 -0.57 -14.08 3.92
#